data_AF-A0A5N6Z6L3-F1
#
_entry.id   AF-A0A5N6Z6L3-F1
#
_cell.length_a   1.000
_cell.length_b   1.000
_cell.length_c   1.000
_cell.angle_alpha   90.00
_cell.angle_beta   90.00
_cell.angle_gamma   90.00
#
_symmetry.space_group_name_H-M   'P 1'
#
loop_
_entity.id
_entity.type
_entity.pdbx_description
1 polymer ?
#
loop_
_entity_poly.entity_id
_entity_poly.type
_entity_poly.pdbx_seq_one_letter_code
_entity_poly.pdbx_strand_id
1 'polypeptide(L)'
;MDEINQQVFSAIEKQYTIRVVADIPTDHLCSTAFLASAFELVRPFVTQWEADNMIRQLAVDVYPRHTYVVVDINNEQYDYDTAHKQTFTLPVYILRLSSRSDTWTFFRRASDDQMVARCIADLHRRNGQNPLPFLADHINGSVYRSPRKT
;
A
#
# COMPACT_ATOMS: atom_id res chain seq x y z
N MET A 1 17.81 5.38 -5.68
CA MET A 1 16.69 4.49 -6.03
C MET A 1 17.17 3.07 -6.25
N ASP A 2 18.27 2.86 -6.97
CA ASP A 2 18.81 1.53 -7.27
C ASP A 2 19.08 0.65 -6.04
N GLU A 3 19.69 1.20 -4.98
CA GLU A 3 19.93 0.46 -3.73
C GLU A 3 18.63 -0.02 -3.09
N ILE A 4 17.59 0.82 -3.08
CA ILE A 4 16.27 0.45 -2.55
C ILE A 4 15.64 -0.67 -3.38
N ASN A 5 15.74 -0.59 -4.71
CA ASN A 5 15.24 -1.65 -5.59
C ASN A 5 15.97 -2.97 -5.36
N GLN A 6 17.29 -2.95 -5.17
CA GLN A 6 18.04 -4.16 -4.79
C GLN A 6 17.52 -4.76 -3.48
N GLN A 7 17.28 -3.95 -2.45
CA GLN A 7 16.73 -4.43 -1.18
C GLN A 7 15.32 -5.02 -1.33
N VAL A 8 14.47 -4.42 -2.17
CA VAL A 8 13.14 -4.95 -2.48
C VAL A 8 13.25 -6.29 -3.21
N PHE A 9 14.11 -6.39 -4.22
CA PHE A 9 14.33 -7.65 -4.94
C PHE A 9 14.87 -8.75 -4.02
N SER A 10 15.81 -8.44 -3.12
CA SER A 10 16.26 -9.41 -2.12
C SER A 10 15.13 -9.86 -1.17
N ALA A 11 14.18 -8.97 -0.83
CA ALA A 11 13.00 -9.34 -0.05
C ALA A 11 12.05 -10.25 -0.83
N ILE A 12 11.84 -9.98 -2.11
CA ILE A 12 11.04 -10.80 -3.03
C ILE A 12 11.70 -12.17 -3.22
N GLU A 13 12.99 -12.26 -3.49
CA GLU A 13 13.69 -13.54 -3.63
C GLU A 13 13.57 -14.41 -2.38
N LYS A 14 13.59 -13.78 -1.19
CA LYS A 14 13.52 -14.50 0.09
C LYS A 14 12.11 -14.96 0.46
N GLN A 15 11.08 -14.16 0.19
CA GLN A 15 9.71 -14.39 0.68
C GLN A 15 8.72 -14.75 -0.43
N TYR A 16 9.10 -14.51 -1.69
CA TYR A 16 8.29 -14.53 -2.91
C TYR A 16 7.13 -13.54 -2.91
N THR A 17 6.24 -13.64 -1.92
CA THR A 17 5.09 -12.75 -1.70
C THR A 17 5.37 -11.79 -0.57
N ILE A 18 5.30 -10.48 -0.84
CA ILE A 18 5.45 -9.43 0.17
C ILE A 18 4.40 -8.34 0.01
N ARG A 19 4.17 -7.58 1.09
CA ARG A 19 3.39 -6.34 1.07
C ARG A 19 4.31 -5.17 1.33
N VAL A 20 4.36 -4.22 0.40
CA VAL A 20 5.05 -2.94 0.59
C VAL A 20 4.04 -1.89 1.02
N VAL A 21 4.33 -1.22 2.13
CA VAL A 21 3.60 -0.04 2.60
C VAL A 21 4.52 1.16 2.41
N ALA A 22 4.22 2.01 1.43
CA ALA A 22 4.94 3.27 1.29
C ALA A 22 4.44 4.25 2.35
N ASP A 23 5.34 4.85 3.13
CA ASP A 23 5.07 5.86 4.16
C ASP A 23 5.57 7.21 3.64
N ILE A 24 4.65 8.06 3.22
CA ILE A 24 4.90 9.30 2.49
C ILE A 24 4.41 10.48 3.33
N PRO A 25 5.18 11.56 3.49
CA PRO A 25 4.68 12.78 4.10
C PRO A 25 3.56 13.40 3.25
N THR A 26 2.41 13.68 3.85
CA THR A 26 1.20 14.07 3.09
C THR A 26 1.34 15.39 2.35
N ASP A 27 2.20 16.28 2.83
CA ASP A 27 2.53 17.55 2.18
C ASP A 27 3.29 17.39 0.85
N HIS A 28 3.78 16.18 0.53
CA HIS A 28 4.36 15.85 -0.76
C HIS A 28 3.31 15.48 -1.82
N LEU A 29 2.03 15.39 -1.43
CA LEU A 29 0.95 14.96 -2.30
C LEU A 29 0.05 16.12 -2.73
N CYS A 30 -0.64 15.92 -3.84
CA CYS A 30 -1.64 16.87 -4.33
C CYS A 30 -2.96 16.66 -3.56
N SER A 31 -3.36 17.64 -2.76
CA SER A 31 -4.53 17.53 -1.87
C SER A 31 -5.88 17.39 -2.59
N THR A 32 -5.94 17.73 -3.88
CA THR A 32 -7.14 17.52 -4.73
C THR A 32 -7.11 16.21 -5.49
N ALA A 33 -6.00 15.46 -5.42
CA ALA A 33 -5.77 14.24 -6.19
C ALA A 33 -4.85 13.25 -5.43
N PHE A 34 -5.18 12.95 -4.17
CA PHE A 34 -4.33 12.11 -3.31
C PHE A 34 -4.02 10.74 -3.94
N LEU A 35 -5.02 10.06 -4.49
CA LEU A 35 -4.84 8.74 -5.09
C LEU A 35 -3.81 8.78 -6.23
N ALA A 36 -4.01 9.69 -7.20
CA ALA A 36 -3.13 9.81 -8.35
C ALA A 36 -1.72 10.28 -7.98
N SER A 37 -1.61 11.31 -7.14
CA SER A 37 -0.30 11.84 -6.72
C SER A 37 0.50 10.84 -5.88
N ALA A 38 -0.15 10.03 -5.04
CA ALA A 38 0.52 9.01 -4.25
C ALA A 38 1.10 7.90 -5.14
N PHE A 39 0.35 7.43 -6.14
CA PHE A 39 0.84 6.41 -7.07
C PHE A 39 1.90 6.94 -8.04
N GLU A 40 1.78 8.17 -8.53
CA GLU A 40 2.85 8.79 -9.33
C GLU A 40 4.15 8.91 -8.54
N LEU A 41 4.09 9.19 -7.23
CA LEU A 41 5.29 9.30 -6.40
C LEU A 41 6.04 7.96 -6.24
N VAL A 42 5.31 6.84 -6.14
CA VAL A 42 5.92 5.49 -6.00
C VAL A 42 6.14 4.78 -7.34
N ARG A 43 5.61 5.32 -8.44
CA ARG A 43 5.68 4.75 -9.78
C ARG A 43 7.09 4.34 -10.22
N PRO A 44 8.18 5.12 -9.98
CA PRO A 44 9.52 4.71 -10.39
C PRO A 44 9.95 3.36 -9.80
N PHE A 45 9.50 3.04 -8.59
CA PHE A 45 9.76 1.76 -7.96
C PHE A 45 8.85 0.67 -8.51
N VAL A 46 7.54 0.94 -8.52
CA VAL A 46 6.53 -0.03 -8.94
C VAL A 46 6.77 -0.52 -10.37
N THR A 47 7.04 0.38 -11.31
CA THR A 47 7.34 0.03 -12.71
C THR A 47 8.56 -0.89 -12.83
N GLN A 48 9.57 -0.71 -11.96
CA GLN A 48 10.74 -1.59 -11.98
C GLN A 48 10.42 -2.98 -11.40
N TRP A 49 9.55 -3.06 -10.39
CA TRP A 49 9.14 -4.34 -9.81
C TRP A 49 8.20 -5.12 -10.72
N GLU A 50 7.33 -4.43 -11.46
CA GLU A 50 6.36 -5.01 -12.42
C GLU A 50 7.00 -5.79 -13.56
N ALA A 51 8.29 -5.57 -13.86
CA ALA A 51 8.98 -6.24 -14.96
C ALA A 51 8.91 -7.77 -14.85
N ASP A 52 9.07 -8.30 -13.63
CA ASP A 52 9.16 -9.74 -13.35
C ASP A 52 8.17 -10.22 -12.28
N ASN A 53 7.31 -9.33 -11.75
CA ASN A 53 6.45 -9.64 -10.62
C ASN A 53 5.00 -9.18 -10.85
N MET A 54 4.05 -9.91 -10.26
CA MET A 54 2.66 -9.49 -10.22
C MET A 54 2.47 -8.43 -9.13
N ILE A 55 2.19 -7.21 -9.54
CA ILE A 55 1.91 -6.09 -8.64
C ILE A 55 0.41 -5.88 -8.51
N ARG A 56 -0.05 -5.63 -7.28
CA ARG A 56 -1.41 -5.19 -7.00
C ARG A 56 -1.42 -3.97 -6.09
N GLN A 57 -1.83 -2.85 -6.65
CA GLN A 57 -2.07 -1.60 -5.91
C GLN A 57 -3.40 -1.72 -5.15
N LEU A 58 -3.34 -1.72 -3.82
CA LEU A 58 -4.50 -1.98 -2.98
C LEU A 58 -5.19 -0.72 -2.50
N ALA A 59 -4.42 0.23 -1.97
CA ALA A 59 -5.01 1.35 -1.25
C ALA A 59 -4.06 2.55 -1.11
N VAL A 60 -4.68 3.71 -0.90
CA VAL A 60 -4.05 4.92 -0.38
C VAL A 60 -4.84 5.36 0.85
N ASP A 61 -4.18 5.39 2.00
CA ASP A 61 -4.75 5.77 3.29
C ASP A 61 -4.11 7.07 3.78
N VAL A 62 -4.87 8.17 3.75
CA VAL A 62 -4.39 9.55 3.89
C VAL A 62 -4.72 10.10 5.27
N TYR A 63 -3.70 10.47 6.03
CA TYR A 63 -3.81 11.19 7.31
C TYR A 63 -3.21 12.60 7.17
N PRO A 64 -3.43 13.52 8.13
CA PRO A 64 -2.91 14.89 8.03
C PRO A 64 -1.39 15.03 7.88
N ARG A 65 -0.61 14.03 8.33
CA ARG A 65 0.87 14.07 8.30
C ARG A 65 1.50 13.00 7.41
N HIS A 66 0.86 11.84 7.32
CA HIS A 66 1.39 10.69 6.59
C HIS A 66 0.31 10.10 5.71
N THR A 67 0.72 9.68 4.52
CA THR A 67 -0.09 8.92 3.58
C THR A 67 0.56 7.58 3.35
N TYR A 68 -0.25 6.53 3.41
CA TYR A 68 0.19 5.16 3.23
C TYR A 68 -0.29 4.60 1.90
N VAL A 69 0.63 4.16 1.05
CA VAL A 69 0.29 3.44 -0.19
C VAL A 69 0.57 1.96 0.01
N VAL A 70 -0.41 1.10 -0.28
CA VAL A 70 -0.28 -0.34 -0.08
C VAL A 70 -0.20 -1.04 -1.43
N VAL A 71 0.88 -1.79 -1.63
CA VAL A 71 1.16 -2.58 -2.82
C VAL A 71 1.49 -4.00 -2.41
N ASP A 72 0.77 -4.97 -2.96
CA ASP A 72 1.11 -6.39 -2.85
C ASP A 72 1.95 -6.82 -4.04
N ILE A 73 2.95 -7.66 -3.78
CA ILE A 73 3.84 -8.26 -4.78
C ILE A 73 3.67 -9.77 -4.72
N ASN A 74 3.37 -10.40 -5.86
CA ASN A 74 3.17 -11.84 -6.04
C ASN A 74 2.13 -12.45 -5.07
N ASN A 75 1.11 -11.67 -4.69
CA ASN A 75 0.01 -12.19 -3.87
C ASN A 75 -1.06 -12.85 -4.75
N GLU A 76 -0.80 -14.11 -5.14
CA GLU A 76 -1.73 -14.92 -5.95
C GLU A 76 -2.99 -15.34 -5.20
N GLN A 77 -2.94 -15.33 -3.86
CA GLN A 77 -4.06 -15.70 -3.00
C GLN A 77 -5.09 -14.58 -2.83
N TYR A 78 -4.82 -13.40 -3.37
CA TYR A 78 -5.76 -12.29 -3.30
C TYR A 78 -6.98 -12.55 -4.18
N ASP A 79 -8.14 -12.68 -3.54
CA ASP A 79 -9.44 -12.71 -4.19
C ASP A 79 -10.25 -11.50 -3.75
N TYR A 80 -10.60 -10.62 -4.69
CA TYR A 80 -11.37 -9.40 -4.43
C TYR A 80 -12.75 -9.67 -3.81
N ASP A 81 -13.39 -10.78 -4.18
CA ASP A 81 -14.73 -11.10 -3.67
C ASP A 81 -14.69 -11.52 -2.21
N THR A 82 -13.59 -12.12 -1.76
CA THR A 82 -13.44 -12.65 -0.40
C THR A 82 -12.42 -11.91 0.48
N ALA A 83 -11.64 -10.96 -0.06
CA ALA A 83 -10.58 -10.22 0.65
C ALA A 83 -11.06 -9.49 1.91
N HIS A 84 -12.32 -9.04 1.95
CA HIS A 84 -12.93 -8.42 3.13
C HIS A 84 -13.18 -9.39 4.31
N LYS A 85 -13.13 -10.70 4.07
CA LYS A 85 -13.29 -11.78 5.06
C LYS A 85 -11.96 -12.43 5.45
N GLN A 86 -10.90 -12.18 4.69
CA GLN A 86 -9.63 -12.88 4.81
C GLN A 86 -8.54 -11.91 5.30
N THR A 87 -7.91 -12.24 6.43
CA THR A 87 -6.75 -11.51 6.95
C THR A 87 -5.47 -12.25 6.59
N PHE A 88 -5.15 -12.33 5.28
CA PHE A 88 -3.89 -12.91 4.83
C PHE A 88 -2.72 -12.09 5.37
N THR A 89 -1.93 -12.73 6.23
CA THR A 89 -0.78 -12.12 6.88
C THR A 89 0.41 -12.27 5.94
N LEU A 90 0.80 -11.17 5.29
CA LEU A 90 1.96 -11.11 4.41
C LEU A 90 3.13 -10.44 5.14
N PRO A 91 4.39 -10.80 4.83
CA PRO A 91 5.55 -10.04 5.28
C PRO A 91 5.46 -8.57 4.83
N VAL A 92 5.31 -7.66 5.78
CA VAL A 92 5.23 -6.21 5.52
C VAL A 92 6.61 -5.57 5.50
N TYR A 93 6.90 -4.82 4.44
CA TYR A 93 8.06 -3.96 4.33
C TYR A 93 7.60 -2.51 4.17
N ILE A 94 8.30 -1.60 4.84
CA ILE A 94 8.01 -0.17 4.79
C ILE A 94 8.96 0.47 3.79
N LEU A 95 8.41 1.18 2.80
CA LEU A 95 9.15 2.07 1.89
C LEU A 95 8.89 3.51 2.34
N ARG A 96 9.76 4.06 3.17
CA ARG A 96 9.55 5.38 3.79
C ARG A 96 10.30 6.49 3.06
N LEU A 97 9.59 7.56 2.73
CA LEU A 97 10.17 8.82 2.29
C LEU A 97 10.38 9.74 3.51
N SER A 98 11.62 10.19 3.71
CA SER A 98 11.96 11.16 4.74
C SER A 98 11.53 12.57 4.33
N SER A 99 10.68 13.23 5.13
CA SER A 99 10.30 14.64 4.90
C SER A 99 11.43 15.65 5.05
N ARG A 100 12.56 15.25 5.65
CA ARG A 100 13.69 16.17 5.90
C ARG A 100 14.76 16.12 4.83
N SER A 101 14.88 14.99 4.14
CA SER A 101 16.01 14.71 3.26
C SER A 101 15.58 14.22 1.89
N ASP A 102 14.29 14.00 1.66
CA ASP A 102 13.71 13.43 0.44
C ASP A 102 14.35 12.10 0.03
N THR A 103 14.89 11.39 1.02
CA THR A 103 15.53 10.08 0.83
C THR A 103 14.57 8.96 1.16
N TRP A 104 14.56 7.95 0.31
CA TRP A 104 13.83 6.71 0.53
C TRP A 104 14.63 5.74 1.39
N THR A 105 13.93 5.02 2.26
CA THR A 105 14.47 3.91 3.06
C THR A 105 13.53 2.73 2.97
N PHE A 106 14.08 1.51 3.04
CA PHE A 106 13.32 0.28 2.95
C PHE A 106 13.70 -0.67 4.08
N PHE A 107 12.72 -1.19 4.81
CA PHE A 107 12.99 -2.10 5.94
C PHE A 107 11.80 -3.00 6.26
N ARG A 108 12.10 -4.16 6.83
CA ARG A 108 11.11 -5.14 7.31
C ARG A 108 10.44 -4.64 8.58
N ARG A 109 9.11 -4.76 8.68
CA ARG A 109 8.36 -4.46 9.92
C ARG A 109 7.39 -5.56 10.31
N ALA A 110 7.90 -6.60 10.97
CA ALA A 110 7.13 -7.81 11.33
C ALA A 110 5.95 -7.56 12.27
N SER A 111 6.04 -6.54 13.13
CA SER A 111 4.92 -6.13 13.99
C SER A 111 3.67 -5.74 13.21
N ASP A 112 3.83 -5.35 11.94
CA ASP A 112 2.76 -4.75 11.15
C ASP A 112 2.05 -5.77 10.26
N ASP A 113 2.55 -7.01 10.13
CA ASP A 113 1.99 -8.00 9.20
C ASP A 113 0.50 -8.24 9.44
N GLN A 114 0.15 -8.57 10.68
CA GLN A 114 -1.24 -8.85 11.05
C GLN A 114 -2.08 -7.57 11.10
N MET A 115 -1.48 -6.45 11.55
CA MET A 115 -2.17 -5.17 11.64
C MET A 115 -2.61 -4.69 10.26
N VAL A 116 -1.68 -4.65 9.29
CA VAL A 116 -1.96 -4.19 7.92
C VAL A 116 -2.93 -5.13 7.21
N ALA A 117 -2.83 -6.46 7.44
CA ALA A 117 -3.81 -7.41 6.91
C ALA A 117 -5.24 -7.10 7.38
N ARG A 118 -5.42 -6.79 8.66
CA ARG A 118 -6.73 -6.39 9.21
C ARG A 118 -7.20 -5.05 8.64
N CYS A 119 -6.32 -4.05 8.54
CA CYS A 119 -6.66 -2.75 7.97
C CYS A 119 -7.14 -2.87 6.51
N ILE A 120 -6.47 -3.68 5.68
CA ILE A 120 -6.89 -3.90 4.29
C ILE A 120 -8.24 -4.63 4.21
N ALA A 121 -8.46 -5.69 5.00
CA ALA A 121 -9.74 -6.39 5.04
C ALA A 121 -10.89 -5.44 5.46
N ASP A 122 -10.64 -4.61 6.47
CA ASP A 122 -11.58 -3.58 6.92
C ASP A 122 -11.85 -2.52 5.85
N LEU A 123 -10.81 -2.06 5.16
CA LEU A 123 -10.93 -1.10 4.07
C LEU A 123 -11.80 -1.67 2.95
N HIS A 124 -11.57 -2.93 2.58
CA HIS A 124 -12.33 -3.65 1.58
C HIS A 124 -13.80 -3.82 1.97
N ARG A 125 -14.05 -4.17 3.24
CA ARG A 125 -15.40 -4.29 3.80
C ARG A 125 -16.14 -2.96 3.70
N ARG A 126 -15.48 -1.85 4.05
CA ARG A 126 -16.11 -0.52 4.10
C ARG A 126 -16.24 0.15 2.73
N ASN A 127 -15.44 -0.24 1.74
CA ASN A 127 -15.49 0.27 0.37
C ASN A 127 -16.43 -0.50 -0.56
N GLY A 128 -17.08 -1.57 -0.10
CA GLY A 128 -18.11 -2.21 -0.92
C GLY A 128 -17.55 -2.91 -2.14
N GLN A 129 -18.18 -2.64 -3.28
CA GLN A 129 -17.77 -3.14 -4.59
C GLN A 129 -16.98 -2.08 -5.40
N ASN A 130 -16.43 -1.06 -4.73
CA ASN A 130 -15.57 -0.08 -5.40
C ASN A 130 -14.32 -0.78 -5.96
N PRO A 131 -13.85 -0.43 -7.16
CA PRO A 131 -12.63 -1.01 -7.70
C PRO A 131 -11.41 -0.62 -6.86
N LEU A 132 -10.38 -1.46 -6.89
CA LEU A 132 -9.05 -1.09 -6.41
C LEU A 132 -8.41 -0.04 -7.35
N PRO A 133 -7.46 0.77 -6.87
CA PRO A 133 -7.07 0.92 -5.47
C PRO A 133 -8.10 1.75 -4.67
N PHE A 134 -8.26 1.43 -3.39
CA PHE A 134 -9.14 2.18 -2.48
C PHE A 134 -8.51 3.51 -2.05
N LEU A 135 -9.35 4.52 -1.80
CA LEU A 135 -8.95 5.77 -1.15
C LEU A 135 -9.63 5.90 0.21
N ALA A 136 -8.85 6.04 1.27
CA ALA A 136 -9.32 6.43 2.59
C ALA A 136 -8.78 7.84 2.92
N ASP A 137 -9.64 8.85 2.82
CA ASP A 137 -9.27 10.25 3.10
C ASP A 137 -9.75 10.67 4.50
N HIS A 138 -8.83 10.65 5.46
CA HIS A 138 -9.09 11.07 6.85
C HIS A 138 -8.95 12.58 7.08
N ILE A 139 -8.69 13.38 6.03
CA ILE A 139 -8.61 14.84 6.09
C ILE A 139 -9.96 15.45 5.72
N ASN A 140 -10.53 15.06 4.58
CA ASN A 140 -11.75 15.67 4.04
C ASN A 140 -13.04 14.92 4.42
N GLY A 141 -12.94 13.88 5.24
CA GLY A 141 -14.08 13.32 5.98
C GLY A 141 -15.02 12.40 5.19
N SER A 142 -14.57 11.81 4.07
CA SER A 142 -15.37 10.84 3.32
C SER A 142 -14.59 9.55 3.10
N VAL A 143 -14.56 8.69 4.12
CA VAL A 143 -13.75 7.48 4.05
C VAL A 143 -14.54 6.29 3.48
N TYR A 144 -15.86 6.20 3.72
CA TYR A 144 -16.64 5.00 3.41
C TYR A 144 -18.11 5.33 3.06
N ARG A 145 -18.50 5.21 1.78
CA ARG A 145 -19.86 5.52 1.33
C ARG A 145 -20.75 4.31 1.06
N SER A 146 -20.17 3.11 0.94
CA SER A 146 -20.88 1.92 0.46
C SER A 146 -20.33 0.63 1.08
N PRO A 147 -20.52 0.33 2.37
CA PRO A 147 -20.00 -0.91 2.95
C PRO A 147 -20.65 -2.17 2.35
N ARG A 148 -19.88 -3.27 2.21
CA ARG A 148 -20.45 -4.59 1.89
C ARG A 148 -21.37 -5.03 3.03
N LYS A 149 -22.52 -5.63 2.69
CA LYS A 149 -23.38 -6.28 3.68
C LYS A 149 -22.66 -7.53 4.20
N THR A 150 -22.72 -7.71 5.53
CA THR A 150 -22.17 -8.88 6.27
C THR A 150 -22.72 -10.19 5.76
#